data_AF-A0A969MMU6-F1
#
_entry.id   AF-A0A969MMU6-F1
#
_cell.length_a   1.000
_cell.length_b   1.000
_cell.length_c   1.000
_cell.angle_alpha   90.00
_cell.angle_beta   90.00
_cell.angle_gamma   90.00
#
_symmetry.space_group_name_H-M   'P 1'
#
loop_
_entity.id
_entity.type
_entity.pdbx_description
1 polymer ?
#
loop_
_entity_poly.entity_id
_entity_poly.type
_entity_poly.pdbx_seq_one_letter_code
_entity_poly.pdbx_strand_id
1 'polypeptide(L)' 'VYDRPLDEYEVKVLWGAGYGTRFVPANGLLARWSFDETSGTTAFDSSGNGRNLTLVNGPIFVDHFAP' A
#
# COMPACT_ATOMS: atom_id res chain seq x y z
N VAL A 1 1.01 -0.71 -6.77
CA VAL A 1 0.97 -0.61 -8.24
C VAL A 1 2.14 -1.38 -8.80
N TYR A 2 1.88 -2.33 -9.70
CA TYR A 2 2.92 -3.14 -10.34
C TYR A 2 2.96 -2.86 -11.84
N ASP A 3 4.15 -2.88 -12.44
CA ASP A 3 4.38 -2.72 -13.89
C ASP A 3 4.32 -4.03 -14.68
N ARG A 4 3.97 -5.11 -14.00
CA ARG A 4 3.88 -6.46 -14.54
C ARG A 4 2.62 -7.15 -14.02
N PRO A 5 2.11 -8.18 -14.72
CA PRO A 5 1.10 -9.05 -14.14
C PRO A 5 1.64 -9.71 -12.87
N LEU A 6 0.76 -9.80 -11.87
CA LEU A 6 0.99 -10.59 -10.68
C LEU A 6 0.48 -12.01 -10.92
N ASP A 7 1.21 -13.00 -10.42
CA ASP A 7 0.70 -14.37 -10.39
C ASP A 7 -0.27 -14.59 -9.21
N GLU A 8 -0.94 -15.75 -9.20
CA GLU A 8 -1.90 -16.10 -8.15
C GLU A 8 -1.26 -16.13 -6.75
N TYR A 9 0.00 -16.55 -6.64
CA TYR A 9 0.70 -16.64 -5.37
C TYR A 9 0.98 -15.24 -4.82
N GLU A 10 1.47 -14.32 -5.65
CA GLU A 10 1.72 -12.94 -5.29
C GLU A 10 0.42 -12.22 -4.90
N VAL A 11 -0.68 -12.46 -5.62
CA VAL A 11 -2.01 -11.94 -5.25
C VAL A 11 -2.44 -12.47 -3.89
N LYS A 12 -2.29 -13.77 -3.63
CA LYS A 12 -2.64 -14.39 -2.34
C LYS A 12 -1.82 -13.86 -1.18
N VAL A 13 -0.51 -13.64 -1.38
CA VAL A 13 0.38 -13.05 -0.38
C VAL A 13 -0.01 -11.58 -0.11
N LEU A 14 -0.30 -10.79 -1.15
CA LEU A 14 -0.70 -9.39 -1.00
C LEU A 14 -2.05 -9.23 -0.27
N TRP A 15 -3.00 -10.13 -0.49
CA TRP A 15 -4.27 -10.15 0.25
C TRP A 15 -4.11 -10.67 1.69
N GLY A 16 -2.94 -11.18 2.07
CA GLY A 16 -2.72 -11.76 3.39
C GLY A 16 -3.52 -13.05 3.62
N ALA A 17 -3.78 -13.84 2.55
CA ALA A 17 -4.57 -15.07 2.57
C ALA A 17 -3.88 -16.24 3.32
N GLY A 18 -3.52 -16.03 4.58
CA GLY A 18 -2.98 -17.05 5.48
C GLY A 18 -1.48 -17.38 5.29
N TYR A 19 -0.78 -16.68 4.40
CA TYR A 19 0.63 -16.97 4.12
C TYR A 19 1.62 -16.45 5.17
N GLY A 20 1.17 -15.69 6.19
CA GLY A 20 1.97 -15.28 7.36
C GLY A 20 3.23 -14.44 7.08
N THR A 21 3.59 -14.25 5.81
CA THR A 21 4.76 -13.52 5.38
C THR A 21 4.35 -12.12 4.98
N ARG A 22 4.93 -11.11 5.66
CA ARG A 22 4.93 -9.72 5.17
C ARG A 22 5.91 -9.60 3.99
N PHE A 23 5.84 -10.53 3.04
CA PHE A 23 6.64 -10.45 1.83
C PHE A 23 5.85 -9.63 0.82
N VAL A 24 6.29 -8.39 0.60
CA VAL A 24 5.76 -7.60 -0.51
C VAL A 24 6.72 -7.80 -1.68
N PRO A 25 6.26 -8.42 -2.79
CA PRO A 25 7.10 -8.57 -3.97
C PRO A 25 7.60 -7.19 -4.40
N ALA A 26 8.93 -7.00 -4.39
CA ALA A 26 9.55 -5.73 -4.77
C ALA A 26 9.78 -5.63 -6.28
N ASN A 27 9.91 -6.78 -6.95
CA ASN A 27 10.06 -6.86 -8.40
C ASN A 27 8.84 -6.26 -9.10
N GLY A 28 9.07 -5.21 -9.88
CA GLY A 28 8.02 -4.50 -10.61
C GLY A 28 7.08 -3.66 -9.73
N LEU A 29 7.35 -3.53 -8.42
CA LEU A 29 6.56 -2.64 -7.55
C LEU A 29 6.93 -1.19 -7.86
N LEU A 30 6.00 -0.44 -8.43
CA LEU A 30 6.18 0.97 -8.75
C LEU A 30 5.80 1.91 -7.62
N ALA A 31 4.76 1.57 -6.84
CA ALA A 31 4.24 2.41 -5.76
C ALA A 31 3.41 1.61 -4.76
N ARG A 32 3.41 2.01 -3.49
CA ARG A 32 2.55 1.47 -2.44
C ARG A 32 2.21 2.54 -1.42
N TRP A 33 0.92 2.81 -1.22
CA TRP A 33 0.42 3.73 -0.20
C TRP A 33 -0.44 2.97 0.80
N SER A 34 -0.14 3.12 2.09
CA SER A 34 -0.85 2.46 3.21
C SER A 34 -2.06 3.26 3.70
N PHE A 35 -2.07 4.57 3.47
CA PHE A 35 -3.11 5.49 3.97
C PHE A 35 -3.30 5.41 5.50
N ASP A 36 -2.21 5.22 6.23
CA ASP A 36 -2.15 5.15 7.70
C ASP A 36 -1.61 6.44 8.33
N GLU A 37 -1.45 7.50 7.53
CA GLU A 37 -1.17 8.84 8.04
C GLU A 37 -2.31 9.32 8.94
N THR A 38 -1.98 10.16 9.93
CA THR A 38 -2.97 10.69 10.88
C THR A 38 -3.27 12.17 10.66
N SER A 39 -2.56 12.82 9.74
CA SER A 39 -2.71 14.23 9.42
C SER A 39 -2.02 14.60 8.10
N GLY A 40 -2.27 15.82 7.63
CA GLY A 40 -1.63 16.38 6.44
C GLY A 40 -2.36 16.05 5.13
N THR A 41 -1.68 16.27 4.02
CA THR A 41 -2.25 16.12 2.66
C THR A 41 -1.39 15.22 1.78
N THR A 42 -0.51 14.41 2.37
CA THR A 42 0.40 13.54 1.64
C THR A 42 0.14 12.09 2.05
N ALA A 43 -0.06 11.21 1.07
CA ALA A 43 0.07 9.77 1.28
C ALA A 43 1.48 9.35 0.84
N PHE A 44 2.26 8.82 1.76
CA PHE A 44 3.66 8.49 1.52
C PHE A 44 3.80 7.16 0.76
N ASP A 45 4.67 7.16 -0.24
CA ASP A 45 5.00 5.96 -0.98
C ASP A 45 5.97 5.07 -0.18
N SER A 46 5.39 4.06 0.45
CA SER A 46 6.12 3.04 1.21
C SER A 46 6.87 2.02 0.33
N SER A 47 6.82 2.13 -0.99
CA SER A 47 7.63 1.28 -1.88
C SER A 47 9.09 1.71 -1.97
N GLY A 48 9.40 2.95 -1.60
CA GLY A 48 10.74 3.54 -1.72
C GLY A 48 11.03 4.19 -3.07
N ASN A 49 10.06 4.22 -4.00
CA ASN A 49 10.24 4.79 -5.34
C ASN A 49 9.88 6.28 -5.43
N GLY A 50 9.58 6.94 -4.29
CA GLY A 50 9.35 8.38 -4.22
C GLY A 50 8.06 8.85 -4.89
N ARG A 51 7.08 7.97 -5.10
CA ARG A 51 5.81 8.30 -5.75
C ARG A 51 4.76 8.79 -4.75
N ASN A 52 5.05 9.79 -3.94
CA ASN A 52 4.07 10.31 -2.97
C ASN A 52 2.82 10.86 -3.68
N LEU A 53 1.65 10.72 -3.07
CA LEU A 53 0.39 11.29 -3.57
C LEU A 53 0.02 12.55 -2.78
N THR A 54 -0.70 13.46 -3.44
CA THR A 54 -1.41 14.55 -2.79
C THR A 54 -2.87 14.17 -2.57
N LEU A 55 -3.29 14.23 -1.31
CA LEU A 55 -4.67 14.04 -0.88
C LEU A 55 -5.47 15.30 -1.18
N VAL A 56 -6.53 15.16 -1.99
CA VAL A 56 -7.40 16.25 -2.42
C VAL A 56 -8.84 16.02 -1.95
N ASN A 57 -9.67 17.06 -1.96
CA ASN A 57 -11.07 17.02 -1.52
C ASN A 57 -11.30 16.66 -0.04
N GLY A 58 -10.27 16.82 0.80
CA GLY A 58 -10.39 16.72 2.26
C GLY A 58 -10.75 15.33 2.79
N PRO A 59 -9.90 14.30 2.60
CA PRO A 59 -10.13 13.00 3.22
C PRO A 59 -10.06 13.10 4.75
N ILE A 60 -10.86 12.26 5.41
CA ILE A 60 -10.87 12.13 6.85
C ILE A 60 -9.97 10.96 7.23
N PHE A 61 -9.00 11.22 8.10
CA PHE A 61 -8.19 10.18 8.71
C PHE A 61 -8.98 9.53 9.84
N VAL A 62 -9.13 8.22 9.77
CA VAL A 62 -9.69 7.41 10.84
C VAL A 62 -8.59 6.49 11.32
N ASP A 63 -8.43 6.39 12.64
CA ASP A 63 -7.65 5.32 13.20
C ASP A 63 -8.33 3.99 12.87
N HIS A 64 -7.55 3.02 12.45
CA HIS A 64 -8.06 1.67 12.29
C HIS A 64 -8.32 1.09 13.68
N PHE A 65 -9.53 1.33 14.22
CA PHE A 65 -10.10 0.43 15.22
C PHE A 65 -10.42 -0.89 14.51
N ALA A 66 -9.47 -1.82 14.51
CA ALA A 66 -9.82 -3.22 14.34
C ALA A 66 -10.62 -3.64 15.59
N PRO A 67 -11.90 -4.05 15.47
CA PRO A 67 -12.53 -4.83 16.54
C PRO A 67 -11.81 -6.17 16.73
#